data_AF-A0A1X7MSY7-F1
#
_entry.id   AF-A0A1X7MSY7-F1
#
_cell.length_a   1.000
_cell.length_b   1.000
_cell.length_c   1.000
_cell.angle_alpha   90.00
_cell.angle_beta   90.00
_cell.angle_gamma   90.00
#
_symmetry.space_group_name_H-M   'P 1'
#
loop_
_entity.id
_entity.type
_entity.pdbx_description
1 polymer ?
#
loop_
_entity_poly.entity_id
_entity_poly.type
_entity_poly.pdbx_seq_one_letter_code
_entity_poly.pdbx_strand_id
1 'polypeptide(L)'
;MNPPFSVMANVGGRMADAAFRHVASALARLAPGGRLVTITGAGFAPDNRAWSAAFARLQERGRVVFSAAIDGSVYAKHGTTIPTRLTVIDKLPADDPTVFPASLGVAPDVATLIGWLAEHLPARLPVDPSAGVPNESTRVYRLQTDAGERIIGRKVSPASAANATTTGATALTPDEAFIALMDGRTILDLSEGLQLRRTRVMGANRIELSGFTDTMRERLTAYGLFHEIISWKLRMFVPVDANGPAVLARLLDRWPVERIGEREAA
;
A
#
# COMPACT_ATOMS: atom_id res chain seq x y z
N MET A 1 -3.02 -2.17 12.15
CA MET A 1 -2.02 -2.80 13.04
C MET A 1 -2.62 -2.96 14.44
N ASN A 2 -2.19 -3.98 15.18
CA ASN A 2 -2.55 -4.18 16.58
C ASN A 2 -1.24 -4.28 17.39
N PRO A 3 -0.58 -3.16 17.72
CA PRO A 3 0.68 -3.19 18.45
C PRO A 3 0.50 -3.85 19.82
N PRO A 4 1.56 -4.49 20.34
CA PRO A 4 1.54 -4.99 21.71
C PRO A 4 1.26 -3.83 22.68
N PHE A 5 0.30 -4.02 23.58
CA PHE A 5 -0.11 -2.97 24.52
C PHE A 5 0.95 -2.63 25.57
N SER A 6 1.97 -3.48 25.78
CA SER A 6 2.94 -3.32 26.88
C SER A 6 4.33 -3.95 26.69
N VAL A 7 4.73 -4.40 25.48
CA VAL A 7 6.01 -5.12 25.31
C VAL A 7 6.68 -4.85 23.95
N MET A 8 7.99 -4.60 23.97
CA MET A 8 8.88 -4.76 22.83
C MET A 8 9.64 -6.09 22.99
N ALA A 9 9.96 -6.79 21.90
CA ALA A 9 10.74 -8.03 21.98
C ALA A 9 12.11 -7.78 22.67
N ASN A 10 12.45 -8.61 23.67
CA ASN A 10 13.70 -8.63 24.45
C ASN A 10 13.90 -7.57 25.57
N VAL A 11 12.87 -6.94 26.13
CA VAL A 11 13.05 -6.08 27.32
C VAL A 11 12.11 -6.52 28.45
N GLY A 12 12.66 -6.85 29.62
CA GLY A 12 11.86 -7.11 30.83
C GLY A 12 11.30 -5.80 31.40
N GLY A 13 9.98 -5.68 31.49
CA GLY A 13 9.27 -4.56 32.11
C GLY A 13 8.26 -3.85 31.21
N ARG A 14 7.23 -3.24 31.82
CA ARG A 14 6.26 -2.36 31.13
C ARG A 14 6.98 -1.09 30.65
N MET A 15 7.11 -0.90 29.34
CA MET A 15 7.53 0.40 28.77
C MET A 15 6.29 1.21 28.42
N ALA A 16 6.11 2.37 29.08
CA ALA A 16 4.98 3.27 28.85
C ALA A 16 4.83 3.66 27.38
N ASP A 17 5.94 3.86 26.66
CA ASP A 17 5.96 4.41 25.29
C ASP A 17 5.98 3.39 24.16
N ALA A 18 5.83 2.09 24.46
CA ALA A 18 5.93 1.05 23.43
C ALA A 18 4.89 1.26 22.31
N ALA A 19 3.64 1.54 22.67
CA ALA A 19 2.57 1.81 21.71
C ALA A 19 2.90 3.02 20.82
N PHE A 20 3.35 4.13 21.41
CA PHE A 20 3.73 5.32 20.66
C PHE A 20 4.85 5.03 19.66
N ARG A 21 5.92 4.35 20.09
CA ARG A 21 7.04 4.01 19.20
C ARG A 21 6.60 3.13 18.05
N HIS A 22 5.74 2.14 18.29
CA HIS A 22 5.20 1.30 17.22
C HIS A 22 4.34 2.10 16.24
N VAL A 23 3.48 2.98 16.73
CA VAL A 23 2.62 3.83 15.88
C VAL A 23 3.46 4.81 15.05
N ALA A 24 4.39 5.53 15.68
CA ALA A 24 5.29 6.47 14.98
C ALA A 24 6.15 5.75 13.93
N SER A 25 6.67 4.57 14.26
CA SER A 25 7.46 3.73 13.37
C SER A 25 6.63 3.23 12.18
N ALA A 26 5.39 2.79 12.40
CA ALA A 26 4.49 2.39 11.32
C ALA A 26 4.12 3.58 10.42
N LEU A 27 3.79 4.73 11.00
CA LEU A 27 3.50 5.96 10.27
C LEU A 27 4.70 6.43 9.44
N ALA A 28 5.93 6.28 9.93
CA ALA A 28 7.14 6.64 9.18
C ALA A 28 7.35 5.79 7.92
N ARG A 29 6.80 4.57 7.87
CA ARG A 29 6.91 3.64 6.74
C ARG A 29 5.79 3.76 5.71
N LEU A 30 4.76 4.54 5.99
CA LEU A 30 3.70 4.79 5.02
C LEU A 30 4.22 5.71 3.91
N ALA A 31 3.84 5.38 2.68
CA ALA A 31 3.93 6.31 1.56
C ALA A 31 3.15 7.61 1.88
N PRO A 32 3.54 8.76 1.30
CA PRO A 32 2.74 9.99 1.40
C PRO A 32 1.27 9.74 1.04
N GLY A 33 0.35 10.28 1.84
CA GLY A 33 -1.11 10.03 1.71
C GLY A 33 -1.59 8.68 2.29
N GLY A 34 -0.69 7.77 2.67
CA GLY A 34 -1.06 6.48 3.26
C GLY A 34 -1.82 6.61 4.58
N ARG A 35 -2.70 5.65 4.88
CA ARG A 35 -3.52 5.65 6.10
C ARG A 35 -3.13 4.51 7.05
N LEU A 36 -2.78 4.87 8.28
CA LEU A 36 -2.57 3.94 9.39
C LEU A 36 -3.87 3.76 10.17
N VAL A 37 -4.27 2.52 10.39
CA VAL A 37 -5.30 2.16 11.38
C VAL A 37 -4.62 1.36 12.48
N THR A 38 -4.76 1.79 13.74
CA THR A 38 -4.12 1.14 14.88
C THR A 38 -5.11 0.88 16.00
N ILE A 39 -5.00 -0.29 16.66
CA ILE A 39 -5.74 -0.64 17.87
C ILE A 39 -4.75 -0.60 19.04
N THR A 40 -5.00 0.27 20.01
CA THR A 40 -4.14 0.46 21.20
C THR A 40 -4.96 0.34 22.48
N GLY A 41 -4.35 0.44 23.66
CA GLY A 41 -5.11 0.54 24.91
C GLY A 41 -5.90 1.85 24.96
N ALA A 42 -7.07 1.85 25.62
CA ALA A 42 -7.96 3.01 25.65
C ALA A 42 -7.30 4.32 26.14
N GLY A 43 -6.33 4.20 27.07
CA GLY A 43 -5.58 5.32 27.62
C GLY A 43 -4.56 5.96 26.68
N PHE A 44 -4.18 5.33 25.56
CA PHE A 44 -3.31 5.92 24.54
C PHE A 44 -4.13 6.84 23.62
N ALA A 45 -4.42 8.05 24.10
CA ALA A 45 -5.39 8.95 23.49
C ALA A 45 -4.85 10.40 23.37
N PRO A 46 -5.24 11.16 22.35
CA PRO A 46 -4.76 12.54 22.15
C PRO A 46 -5.23 13.50 23.26
N ASP A 47 -6.41 13.25 23.84
CA ASP A 47 -6.99 14.01 24.95
C ASP A 47 -6.43 13.59 26.33
N ASN A 48 -5.65 12.51 26.40
CA ASN A 48 -4.94 12.15 27.62
C ASN A 48 -3.70 13.04 27.77
N ARG A 49 -3.62 13.79 28.88
CA ARG A 49 -2.49 14.68 29.20
C ARG A 49 -1.13 13.99 29.08
N ALA A 50 -1.02 12.72 29.48
CA ALA A 50 0.22 11.95 29.39
C ALA A 50 0.72 11.76 27.95
N TRP A 51 -0.17 11.82 26.96
CA TRP A 51 0.12 11.57 25.55
C TRP A 51 -0.08 12.77 24.63
N SER A 52 -0.79 13.81 25.08
CA SER A 52 -1.13 15.01 24.29
C SER A 52 0.06 15.61 23.54
N ALA A 53 1.20 15.84 24.22
CA ALA A 53 2.41 16.36 23.60
C ALA A 53 3.03 15.40 22.56
N ALA A 54 2.95 14.09 22.80
CA ALA A 54 3.45 13.08 21.87
C ALA A 54 2.57 13.00 20.61
N PHE A 55 1.25 13.10 20.77
CA PHE A 55 0.32 13.18 19.66
C PHE A 55 0.49 14.47 18.86
N ALA A 56 0.73 15.61 19.52
CA ALA A 56 1.00 16.87 18.83
C ALA A 56 2.26 16.77 17.94
N ARG A 57 3.34 16.18 18.46
CA ARG A 57 4.54 15.87 17.66
C ARG A 57 4.27 14.89 16.53
N LEU A 58 3.41 13.90 16.75
CA LEU A 58 3.02 12.96 15.70
C LEU A 58 2.24 13.66 14.58
N GLN A 59 1.41 14.66 14.92
CA GLN A 59 0.65 15.46 13.96
C GLN A 59 1.52 16.26 12.99
N GLU A 60 2.76 16.58 13.33
CA GLU A 60 3.74 17.19 12.41
C GLU A 60 4.02 16.30 11.17
N ARG A 61 3.78 14.99 11.28
CA ARG A 61 4.08 13.99 10.24
C ARG A 61 2.88 13.16 9.82
N GLY A 62 1.78 13.18 10.56
CA GLY A 62 0.56 12.47 10.22
C GLY A 62 -0.64 12.92 11.07
N ARG A 63 -1.74 13.24 10.40
CA ARG A 63 -2.95 13.81 10.98
C ARG A 63 -3.83 12.72 11.57
N VAL A 64 -4.21 12.85 12.83
CA VAL A 64 -5.25 12.00 13.41
C VAL A 64 -6.59 12.42 12.82
N VAL A 65 -7.25 11.52 12.09
CA VAL A 65 -8.54 11.79 11.43
C VAL A 65 -9.71 11.12 12.15
N PHE A 66 -9.43 10.16 13.03
CA PHE A 66 -10.44 9.50 13.85
C PHE A 66 -9.78 8.91 15.10
N SER A 67 -10.44 9.00 16.26
CA SER A 67 -10.06 8.22 17.44
C SER A 67 -11.27 7.96 18.34
N ALA A 68 -11.52 6.70 18.68
CA ALA A 68 -12.59 6.31 19.59
C ALA A 68 -12.15 5.18 20.51
N ALA A 69 -12.52 5.28 21.79
CA ALA A 69 -12.35 4.18 22.73
C ALA A 69 -13.39 3.09 22.44
N ILE A 70 -13.08 1.85 22.79
CA ILE A 70 -13.93 0.67 22.65
C ILE A 70 -14.04 0.04 24.03
N ASP A 71 -15.26 -0.21 24.46
CA ASP A 71 -15.52 -0.82 25.74
C ASP A 71 -14.88 -2.22 25.81
N GLY A 72 -14.24 -2.52 26.94
CA GLY A 72 -13.54 -3.79 27.13
C GLY A 72 -14.47 -5.00 27.11
N SER A 73 -15.74 -4.84 27.49
CA SER A 73 -16.74 -5.92 27.51
C SER A 73 -16.99 -6.52 26.12
N VAL A 74 -16.74 -5.77 25.04
CA VAL A 74 -16.81 -6.25 23.65
C VAL A 74 -15.91 -7.47 23.43
N TYR A 75 -14.80 -7.56 24.17
CA TYR A 75 -13.83 -8.65 24.07
C TYR A 75 -14.03 -9.76 25.11
N ALA A 76 -15.05 -9.67 25.98
CA ALA A 76 -15.24 -10.63 27.07
C ALA A 76 -15.36 -12.08 26.57
N LYS A 77 -16.01 -12.29 25.42
CA LYS A 77 -16.10 -13.61 24.74
C LYS A 77 -14.75 -14.19 24.31
N HIS A 78 -13.73 -13.34 24.22
CA HIS A 78 -12.36 -13.69 23.85
C HIS A 78 -11.39 -13.68 25.05
N GLY A 79 -11.93 -13.64 26.28
CA GLY A 79 -11.14 -13.83 27.51
C GLY A 79 -10.41 -12.58 28.01
N THR A 80 -10.78 -11.39 27.54
CA THR A 80 -10.22 -10.12 28.03
C THR A 80 -11.29 -9.06 28.16
N THR A 81 -11.14 -8.17 29.13
CA THR A 81 -11.99 -6.99 29.33
C THR A 81 -11.17 -5.71 29.27
N ILE A 82 -9.97 -5.77 28.69
CA ILE A 82 -9.10 -4.60 28.54
C ILE A 82 -9.75 -3.64 27.53
N PRO A 83 -10.06 -2.40 27.94
CA PRO A 83 -10.61 -1.41 27.02
C PRO A 83 -9.54 -0.98 26.00
N THR A 84 -9.95 -0.88 24.74
CA THR A 84 -9.06 -0.55 23.61
C THR A 84 -9.47 0.77 22.97
N ARG A 85 -8.71 1.21 21.98
CA ARG A 85 -8.99 2.40 21.18
C ARG A 85 -8.58 2.15 19.75
N LEU A 86 -9.44 2.52 18.81
CA LEU A 86 -9.13 2.55 17.39
C LEU A 86 -8.78 3.98 17.00
N THR A 87 -7.58 4.16 16.45
CA THR A 87 -7.10 5.46 15.95
C THR A 87 -6.73 5.33 14.49
N VAL A 88 -7.18 6.29 13.68
CA VAL A 88 -6.87 6.40 12.25
C VAL A 88 -6.04 7.65 12.01
N ILE A 89 -4.92 7.48 11.31
CA ILE A 89 -3.93 8.51 11.07
C ILE A 89 -3.57 8.52 9.59
N ASP A 90 -3.73 9.66 8.93
CA ASP A 90 -3.29 9.85 7.55
C ASP A 90 -1.86 10.41 7.51
N LYS A 91 -1.05 9.94 6.57
CA LYS A 91 0.33 10.38 6.35
C LYS A 91 0.35 11.73 5.63
N LEU A 92 -0.12 12.73 6.36
CA LEU A 92 -0.21 14.13 5.98
C LEU A 92 -0.09 14.96 7.26
N PRO A 93 0.79 15.98 7.33
CA PRO A 93 0.83 16.86 8.50
C PRO A 93 -0.53 17.48 8.82
N ALA A 94 -0.83 17.67 10.10
CA ALA A 94 -1.99 18.46 10.52
C ALA A 94 -1.74 19.96 10.24
N ASP A 95 -2.80 20.71 9.93
CA ASP A 95 -2.71 22.15 9.72
C ASP A 95 -2.34 22.85 11.04
N ASP A 96 -2.96 22.41 12.13
CA ASP A 96 -2.58 22.73 13.50
C ASP A 96 -2.27 21.42 14.26
N PRO A 97 -1.01 21.17 14.65
CA PRO A 97 -0.63 19.96 15.39
C PRO A 97 -1.32 19.79 16.75
N THR A 98 -1.89 20.85 17.32
CA THR A 98 -2.56 20.84 18.64
C THR A 98 -4.06 20.52 18.56
N VAL A 99 -4.64 20.52 17.35
CA VAL A 99 -6.07 20.28 17.12
C VAL A 99 -6.32 18.82 16.75
N PHE A 100 -7.22 18.16 17.48
CA PHE A 100 -7.61 16.76 17.26
C PHE A 100 -9.10 16.63 16.96
N PRO A 101 -9.54 15.53 16.32
CA PRO A 101 -10.95 15.21 16.19
C PRO A 101 -11.65 15.19 17.54
N ALA A 102 -12.92 15.63 17.56
CA ALA A 102 -13.74 15.57 18.76
C ALA A 102 -13.87 14.13 19.26
N SER A 103 -13.81 13.94 20.58
CA SER A 103 -13.98 12.63 21.20
C SER A 103 -15.42 12.16 21.03
N LEU A 104 -15.60 11.00 20.41
CA LEU A 104 -16.91 10.34 20.28
C LEU A 104 -17.29 9.53 21.54
N GLY A 105 -16.42 9.52 22.56
CA GLY A 105 -16.58 8.72 23.77
C GLY A 105 -16.12 7.27 23.59
N VAL A 106 -16.85 6.35 24.23
CA VAL A 106 -16.55 4.91 24.26
C VAL A 106 -17.63 4.17 23.48
N ALA A 107 -17.25 3.45 22.42
CA ALA A 107 -18.16 2.58 21.69
C ALA A 107 -18.52 1.36 22.57
N PRO A 108 -19.80 1.15 22.91
CA PRO A 108 -20.23 0.02 23.73
C PRO A 108 -20.25 -1.29 22.95
N ASP A 109 -20.31 -1.23 21.61
CA ASP A 109 -20.35 -2.38 20.72
C ASP A 109 -19.74 -2.06 19.35
N VAL A 110 -19.59 -3.11 18.54
CA VAL A 110 -19.01 -3.02 17.18
C VAL A 110 -19.91 -2.23 16.24
N ALA A 111 -21.24 -2.34 16.39
CA ALA A 111 -22.19 -1.67 15.49
C ALA A 111 -22.07 -0.14 15.62
N THR A 112 -21.98 0.36 16.84
CA THR A 112 -21.77 1.77 17.16
C THR A 112 -20.44 2.26 16.59
N LEU A 113 -19.35 1.51 16.77
CA LEU A 113 -18.05 1.86 16.23
C LEU A 113 -18.06 1.95 14.69
N ILE A 114 -18.71 1.00 14.01
CA ILE A 114 -18.85 1.01 12.55
C ILE A 114 -19.70 2.20 12.08
N GLY A 115 -20.79 2.52 12.79
CA GLY A 115 -21.59 3.72 12.51
C GLY A 115 -20.77 5.00 12.57
N TRP A 116 -20.00 5.19 13.64
CA TRP A 116 -19.08 6.33 13.78
C TRP A 116 -18.00 6.38 12.71
N LEU A 117 -17.45 5.24 12.31
CA LEU A 117 -16.49 5.19 11.22
C LEU A 117 -17.13 5.59 9.88
N ALA A 118 -18.36 5.13 9.61
CA ALA A 118 -19.08 5.50 8.39
C ALA A 118 -19.41 7.00 8.34
N GLU A 119 -19.72 7.61 9.48
CA GLU A 119 -20.11 9.01 9.58
C GLU A 119 -18.92 9.98 9.63
N HIS A 120 -17.88 9.65 10.41
CA HIS A 120 -16.82 10.60 10.75
C HIS A 120 -15.49 10.32 10.07
N LEU A 121 -15.27 9.15 9.47
CA LEU A 121 -14.00 8.86 8.83
C LEU A 121 -13.95 9.48 7.42
N PRO A 122 -13.05 10.43 7.16
CA PRO A 122 -12.95 11.03 5.83
C PRO A 122 -12.49 10.02 4.78
N ALA A 123 -12.76 10.32 3.51
CA ALA A 123 -12.21 9.57 2.38
C ALA A 123 -10.68 9.45 2.49
N ARG A 124 -10.13 8.36 1.94
CA ARG A 124 -8.68 8.16 1.94
C ARG A 124 -8.02 9.16 0.99
N LEU A 125 -6.87 9.68 1.40
CA LEU A 125 -6.02 10.45 0.50
C LEU A 125 -5.50 9.55 -0.62
N PRO A 126 -5.23 10.10 -1.82
CA PRO A 126 -4.56 9.36 -2.87
C PRO A 126 -3.15 8.97 -2.39
N VAL A 127 -2.73 7.76 -2.76
CA VAL A 127 -1.38 7.23 -2.51
C VAL A 127 -0.75 6.96 -3.85
N ASP A 128 0.51 7.38 -4.03
CA ASP A 128 1.28 7.02 -5.22
C ASP A 128 1.42 5.49 -5.26
N PRO A 129 0.86 4.83 -6.28
CA PRO A 129 0.83 3.38 -6.31
C PRO A 129 2.21 2.75 -6.60
N SER A 130 3.17 3.53 -7.13
CA SER A 130 4.58 3.10 -7.25
C SER A 130 5.26 2.87 -5.89
N ALA A 131 4.70 3.41 -4.80
CA ALA A 131 5.19 3.19 -3.43
C ALA A 131 4.65 1.89 -2.77
N GLY A 132 3.88 1.08 -3.51
CA GLY A 132 3.36 -0.19 -3.03
C GLY A 132 4.43 -1.28 -2.92
N VAL A 133 4.40 -2.08 -1.85
CA VAL A 133 5.20 -3.31 -1.78
C VAL A 133 4.53 -4.38 -2.65
N PRO A 134 5.26 -5.06 -3.56
CA PRO A 134 4.70 -6.10 -4.42
C PRO A 134 3.90 -7.14 -3.62
N ASN A 135 2.75 -7.54 -4.15
CA ASN A 135 1.87 -8.51 -3.48
C ASN A 135 2.35 -9.98 -3.65
N GLU A 136 3.56 -10.19 -4.19
CA GLU A 136 4.08 -11.49 -4.61
C GLU A 136 4.29 -12.48 -3.43
N SER A 137 4.50 -11.98 -2.20
CA SER A 137 4.59 -12.82 -0.99
C SER A 137 4.36 -12.02 0.29
N THR A 138 3.22 -12.20 0.96
CA THR A 138 2.90 -11.58 2.25
C THR A 138 3.62 -12.22 3.45
N ARG A 139 4.51 -13.20 3.22
CA ARG A 139 5.29 -13.86 4.27
C ARG A 139 6.36 -12.95 4.85
N VAL A 140 6.35 -12.83 6.18
CA VAL A 140 7.36 -12.10 6.96
C VAL A 140 8.39 -13.09 7.49
N TYR A 141 9.67 -12.80 7.24
CA TYR A 141 10.81 -13.55 7.72
C TYR A 141 11.47 -12.81 8.88
N ARG A 142 11.98 -13.59 9.84
CA ARG A 142 12.89 -13.11 10.86
C ARG A 142 14.24 -13.75 10.59
N LEU A 143 15.23 -12.93 10.28
CA LEU A 143 16.61 -13.35 10.01
C LEU A 143 17.50 -12.90 11.16
N GLN A 144 18.51 -13.70 11.46
CA GLN A 144 19.59 -13.32 12.36
C GLN A 144 20.89 -13.47 11.58
N THR A 145 21.71 -12.41 11.53
CA THR A 145 23.04 -12.47 10.91
C THR A 145 24.01 -13.19 11.84
N ASP A 146 25.14 -13.65 11.30
CA ASP A 146 26.21 -14.27 12.10
C ASP A 146 26.78 -13.30 13.16
N ALA A 147 26.67 -11.99 12.91
CA ALA A 147 27.00 -10.93 13.86
C ALA A 147 25.92 -10.69 14.94
N GLY A 148 24.82 -11.45 14.91
CA GLY A 148 23.72 -11.37 15.89
C GLY A 148 22.65 -10.33 15.60
N GLU A 149 22.73 -9.61 14.48
CA GLU A 149 21.72 -8.63 14.09
C GLU A 149 20.40 -9.32 13.72
N ARG A 150 19.27 -8.81 14.23
CA ARG A 150 17.95 -9.38 13.96
C ARG A 150 17.16 -8.49 13.00
N ILE A 151 16.81 -9.03 11.85
CA ILE A 151 16.07 -8.33 10.80
C ILE A 151 14.70 -8.99 10.64
N ILE A 152 13.65 -8.16 10.55
CA ILE A 152 12.30 -8.61 10.22
C ILE A 152 11.88 -7.93 8.93
N GLY A 153 11.50 -8.70 7.92
CA GLY A 153 11.15 -8.16 6.60
C GLY A 153 10.43 -9.17 5.73
N ARG A 154 10.03 -8.76 4.53
CA ARG A 154 9.48 -9.65 3.50
C ARG A 154 10.61 -10.00 2.54
N LYS A 155 10.67 -11.26 2.09
CA LYS A 155 11.53 -11.63 0.98
C LYS A 155 10.93 -11.01 -0.28
N VAL A 156 11.68 -10.12 -0.91
CA VAL A 156 11.32 -9.50 -2.18
C VAL A 156 12.28 -10.00 -3.25
N SER A 157 11.85 -10.00 -4.51
CA SER A 157 12.74 -10.34 -5.63
C SER A 157 13.89 -9.32 -5.74
N PRO A 158 15.05 -9.68 -6.30
CA PRO A 158 16.15 -8.74 -6.55
C PRO A 158 15.70 -7.49 -7.32
N ALA A 159 14.80 -7.67 -8.30
CA ALA A 159 14.18 -6.57 -9.04
C ALA A 159 13.34 -5.64 -8.15
N SER A 160 12.62 -6.18 -7.17
CA SER A 160 11.85 -5.37 -6.21
C SER A 160 12.74 -4.61 -5.24
N ALA A 161 13.88 -5.19 -4.83
CA ALA A 161 14.85 -4.51 -3.99
C ALA A 161 15.56 -3.36 -4.72
N ALA A 162 15.90 -3.54 -5.99
CA ALA A 162 16.47 -2.49 -6.83
C ALA A 162 15.49 -1.29 -6.98
N ASN A 163 14.20 -1.58 -7.14
CA ASN A 163 13.17 -0.56 -7.30
C ASN A 163 12.86 0.19 -6.00
N ALA A 164 12.97 -0.46 -4.83
CA ALA A 164 12.82 0.20 -3.53
C ALA A 164 13.91 1.26 -3.25
N THR A 165 15.02 1.22 -3.99
CA THR A 165 16.15 2.15 -3.86
C THR A 165 16.12 3.25 -4.93
N THR A 166 15.27 3.12 -5.95
CA THR A 166 15.15 4.08 -7.04
C THR A 166 14.12 5.14 -6.67
N THR A 167 14.59 6.31 -6.24
CA THR A 167 13.73 7.50 -6.10
C THR A 167 13.65 8.19 -7.45
N GLY A 168 12.48 8.14 -8.08
CA GLY A 168 12.21 8.80 -9.36
C GLY A 168 11.84 7.79 -10.44
N ALA A 169 10.54 7.71 -10.75
CA ALA A 169 10.08 7.09 -11.99
C ALA A 169 10.60 7.97 -13.15
N THR A 170 11.65 7.53 -13.83
CA THR A 170 12.03 8.11 -15.11
C THR A 170 10.86 7.88 -16.05
N ALA A 171 10.18 8.95 -16.48
CA ALA A 171 9.08 8.85 -17.42
C ALA A 171 9.62 8.30 -18.75
N LEU A 172 9.38 7.02 -19.02
CA LEU A 172 9.60 6.42 -20.33
C LEU A 172 8.66 7.10 -21.32
N THR A 173 9.20 7.63 -22.41
CA THR A 173 8.36 8.03 -23.55
C THR A 173 7.70 6.79 -24.16
N PRO A 174 6.53 6.92 -24.83
CA PRO A 174 5.86 5.78 -25.46
C PRO A 174 6.74 5.02 -26.47
N ASP A 175 7.61 5.73 -27.20
CA ASP A 175 8.58 5.13 -28.12
C ASP A 175 9.67 4.33 -27.41
N GLU A 176 10.23 4.87 -26.32
CA GLU A 176 11.20 4.14 -25.49
C GLU A 176 10.56 2.92 -24.81
N ALA A 177 9.32 3.06 -24.33
CA ALA A 177 8.55 1.96 -23.77
C ALA A 177 8.30 0.85 -24.81
N PHE A 178 7.97 1.22 -26.05
CA PHE A 178 7.79 0.28 -27.15
C PHE A 178 9.08 -0.48 -27.46
N ILE A 179 10.20 0.24 -27.61
CA ILE A 179 11.52 -0.35 -27.88
C ILE A 179 11.93 -1.30 -26.74
N ALA A 180 11.79 -0.87 -25.49
CA ALA A 180 12.14 -1.66 -24.31
C ALA A 180 11.31 -2.94 -24.20
N LEU A 181 10.00 -2.85 -24.45
CA LEU A 181 9.12 -4.02 -24.49
C LEU A 181 9.48 -4.96 -25.64
N MET A 182 9.79 -4.45 -26.84
CA MET A 182 10.19 -5.30 -27.98
C MET A 182 11.54 -5.97 -27.78
N ASP A 183 12.48 -5.35 -27.08
CA ASP A 183 13.76 -5.97 -26.66
C ASP A 183 13.52 -7.19 -25.75
N GLY A 184 12.41 -7.21 -25.01
CA GLY A 184 11.88 -8.38 -24.31
C GLY A 184 12.51 -8.67 -22.95
N ARG A 185 13.46 -7.83 -22.53
CA ARG A 185 14.00 -7.79 -21.17
C ARG A 185 13.12 -6.96 -20.24
N THR A 186 12.30 -6.06 -20.76
CA THR A 186 11.49 -5.15 -19.94
C THR A 186 10.08 -5.67 -19.69
N ILE A 187 9.60 -5.44 -18.48
CA ILE A 187 8.21 -5.56 -18.04
C ILE A 187 7.79 -4.19 -17.51
N LEU A 188 6.62 -3.71 -17.93
CA LEU A 188 6.03 -2.48 -17.38
C LEU A 188 4.82 -2.86 -16.54
N ASP A 189 4.87 -2.56 -15.25
CA ASP A 189 3.69 -2.61 -14.39
C ASP A 189 3.03 -1.23 -14.43
N LEU A 190 1.75 -1.22 -14.78
CA LEU A 190 0.92 -0.03 -14.91
C LEU A 190 -0.09 0.01 -13.77
N SER A 191 -0.74 1.16 -13.62
CA SER A 191 -1.79 1.31 -12.62
C SER A 191 -2.99 0.39 -12.82
N GLU A 192 -3.72 0.20 -11.71
CA GLU A 192 -4.84 -0.75 -11.61
C GLU A 192 -4.43 -2.23 -11.81
N GLY A 193 -3.15 -2.56 -11.60
CA GLY A 193 -2.63 -3.93 -11.65
C GLY A 193 -2.45 -4.48 -13.06
N LEU A 194 -2.42 -3.60 -14.07
CA LEU A 194 -2.14 -3.94 -15.45
C LEU A 194 -0.63 -4.18 -15.67
N GLN A 195 -0.28 -5.09 -16.57
CA GLN A 195 1.13 -5.35 -16.89
C GLN A 195 1.33 -5.55 -18.40
N LEU A 196 2.32 -4.85 -18.96
CA LEU A 196 2.80 -5.03 -20.33
C LEU A 196 4.10 -5.82 -20.35
N ARG A 197 4.17 -6.81 -21.24
CA ARG A 197 5.42 -7.56 -21.48
C ARG A 197 5.49 -8.16 -22.87
N ARG A 198 6.70 -8.50 -23.33
CA ARG A 198 6.86 -9.32 -24.53
C ARG A 198 6.52 -10.78 -24.27
N THR A 199 5.62 -11.33 -25.07
CA THR A 199 5.34 -12.76 -25.12
C THR A 199 5.52 -13.29 -26.53
N ARG A 200 5.77 -14.60 -26.64
CA ARG A 200 5.82 -15.28 -27.93
C ARG A 200 4.52 -16.04 -28.12
N VAL A 201 3.82 -15.75 -29.21
CA VAL A 201 2.54 -16.38 -29.56
C VAL A 201 2.63 -16.84 -31.01
N MET A 202 2.39 -18.12 -31.25
CA MET A 202 2.43 -18.73 -32.60
C MET A 202 3.68 -18.34 -33.39
N GLY A 203 4.84 -18.37 -32.74
CA GLY A 203 6.12 -18.07 -33.38
C GLY A 203 6.48 -16.57 -33.48
N ALA A 204 5.56 -15.64 -33.25
CA ALA A 204 5.79 -14.20 -33.31
C ALA A 204 5.96 -13.54 -31.93
N ASN A 205 6.83 -12.53 -31.83
CA ASN A 205 6.94 -11.68 -30.65
C ASN A 205 5.76 -10.71 -30.63
N ARG A 206 5.07 -10.61 -29.49
CA ARG A 206 3.95 -9.72 -29.25
C ARG A 206 4.13 -8.98 -27.94
N ILE A 207 3.58 -7.78 -27.84
CA ILE A 207 3.45 -7.06 -26.57
C ILE A 207 2.06 -7.38 -26.02
N GLU A 208 2.01 -8.11 -24.91
CA GLU A 208 0.76 -8.50 -24.25
C GLU A 208 0.46 -7.59 -23.08
N LEU A 209 -0.82 -7.19 -22.97
CA LEU A 209 -1.40 -6.58 -21.79
C LEU A 209 -2.11 -7.66 -20.96
N SER A 210 -1.74 -7.75 -19.69
CA SER A 210 -2.36 -8.64 -18.69
C SER A 210 -2.93 -7.86 -17.51
N GLY A 211 -3.79 -8.50 -16.72
CA GLY A 211 -4.46 -7.87 -15.56
C GLY A 211 -5.77 -7.13 -15.88
N PHE A 212 -6.17 -7.03 -17.15
CA PHE A 212 -7.40 -6.34 -17.52
C PHE A 212 -8.67 -7.12 -17.12
N THR A 213 -9.75 -6.39 -16.85
CA THR A 213 -11.08 -6.95 -16.58
C THR A 213 -11.97 -6.92 -17.82
N ASP A 214 -13.08 -7.66 -17.82
CA ASP A 214 -14.01 -7.68 -18.95
C ASP A 214 -14.60 -6.30 -19.27
N THR A 215 -14.79 -5.44 -18.25
CA THR A 215 -15.30 -4.08 -18.43
C THR A 215 -14.30 -3.14 -19.09
N MET A 216 -13.00 -3.46 -19.08
CA MET A 216 -11.96 -2.65 -19.75
C MET A 216 -11.86 -2.96 -21.25
N ARG A 217 -12.35 -4.11 -21.70
CA ARG A 217 -12.14 -4.64 -23.06
C ARG A 217 -12.55 -3.70 -24.17
N GLU A 218 -13.75 -3.14 -24.08
CA GLU A 218 -14.31 -2.24 -25.10
C GLU A 218 -13.42 -1.00 -25.25
N ARG A 219 -13.02 -0.39 -24.13
CA ARG A 219 -12.12 0.78 -24.12
C ARG A 219 -10.73 0.45 -24.65
N LEU A 220 -10.15 -0.66 -24.23
CA LEU A 220 -8.84 -1.09 -24.70
C LEU A 220 -8.84 -1.37 -26.22
N THR A 221 -9.94 -1.93 -26.74
CA THR A 221 -10.14 -2.10 -28.18
C THR A 221 -10.24 -0.74 -28.89
N ALA A 222 -10.99 0.20 -28.31
CA ALA A 222 -11.09 1.57 -28.83
C ALA A 222 -9.75 2.33 -28.83
N TYR A 223 -8.82 1.97 -27.92
CA TYR A 223 -7.46 2.52 -27.92
C TYR A 223 -6.58 1.95 -29.02
N GLY A 224 -6.95 0.81 -29.61
CA GLY A 224 -6.23 0.14 -30.70
C GLY A 224 -5.58 -1.18 -30.31
N LEU A 225 -5.84 -1.70 -29.09
CA LEU A 225 -5.45 -3.06 -28.75
C LEU A 225 -6.33 -4.06 -29.49
N PHE A 226 -5.77 -5.20 -29.87
CA PHE A 226 -6.52 -6.30 -30.43
C PHE A 226 -6.48 -7.50 -29.49
N HIS A 227 -7.46 -8.39 -29.62
CA HIS A 227 -7.55 -9.58 -28.79
C HIS A 227 -7.64 -10.85 -29.62
N GLU A 228 -7.09 -11.93 -29.07
CA GLU A 228 -7.21 -13.27 -29.63
C GLU A 228 -7.55 -14.25 -28.50
N ILE A 229 -8.25 -15.34 -28.85
CA ILE A 229 -8.46 -16.46 -27.94
C ILE A 229 -7.34 -17.47 -28.20
N ILE A 230 -6.46 -17.67 -27.23
CA ILE A 230 -5.30 -18.58 -27.32
C ILE A 230 -5.38 -19.54 -26.14
N SER A 231 -5.39 -20.84 -26.41
CA SER A 231 -5.54 -21.89 -25.39
C SER A 231 -6.74 -21.63 -24.47
N TRP A 232 -7.91 -21.34 -25.06
CA TRP A 232 -9.18 -21.07 -24.36
C TRP A 232 -9.19 -19.80 -23.48
N LYS A 233 -8.12 -18.99 -23.51
CA LYS A 233 -8.02 -17.74 -22.77
C LYS A 233 -7.98 -16.56 -23.74
N LEU A 234 -8.81 -15.56 -23.48
CA LEU A 234 -8.70 -14.29 -24.19
C LEU A 234 -7.44 -13.53 -23.74
N ARG A 235 -6.65 -13.09 -24.71
CA ARG A 235 -5.42 -12.31 -24.52
C ARG A 235 -5.48 -11.03 -25.32
N MET A 236 -4.90 -9.96 -24.78
CA MET A 236 -4.92 -8.61 -25.34
C MET A 236 -3.51 -8.20 -25.72
N PHE A 237 -3.37 -7.59 -26.90
CA PHE A 237 -2.07 -7.25 -27.46
C PHE A 237 -2.05 -5.82 -27.99
N VAL A 238 -0.90 -5.18 -27.82
CA VAL A 238 -0.57 -3.94 -28.51
C VAL A 238 -0.06 -4.29 -29.92
N PRO A 239 -0.48 -3.56 -30.98
CA PRO A 239 0.10 -3.71 -32.31
C PRO A 239 1.62 -3.54 -32.27
N VAL A 240 2.34 -4.39 -33.03
CA VAL A 240 3.81 -4.33 -33.13
C VAL A 240 4.27 -3.58 -34.39
N ASP A 241 3.34 -2.91 -35.09
CA ASP A 241 3.59 -2.08 -36.24
C ASP A 241 3.84 -0.61 -35.82
N ALA A 242 3.87 0.30 -36.80
CA ALA A 242 4.08 1.73 -36.57
C ALA A 242 3.02 2.39 -35.67
N ASN A 243 1.85 1.76 -35.47
CA ASN A 243 0.81 2.28 -34.58
C ASN A 243 1.05 1.90 -33.11
N GLY A 244 1.93 0.93 -32.83
CA GLY A 244 2.22 0.43 -31.50
C GLY A 244 2.56 1.53 -30.47
N PRO A 245 3.50 2.44 -30.75
CA PRO A 245 3.81 3.56 -29.86
C PRO A 245 2.63 4.48 -29.58
N ALA A 246 1.77 4.75 -30.57
CA ALA A 246 0.58 5.59 -30.39
C ALA A 246 -0.50 4.90 -29.52
N VAL A 247 -0.64 3.58 -29.64
CA VAL A 247 -1.51 2.78 -28.76
C VAL A 247 -0.96 2.77 -27.33
N LEU A 248 0.36 2.60 -27.17
CA LEU A 248 1.02 2.71 -25.87
C LEU A 248 0.83 4.10 -25.26
N ALA A 249 0.94 5.18 -26.03
CA ALA A 249 0.74 6.53 -25.51
C ALA A 249 -0.64 6.69 -24.85
N ARG A 250 -1.71 6.18 -25.48
CA ARG A 250 -3.07 6.21 -24.90
C ARG A 250 -3.21 5.31 -23.67
N LEU A 251 -2.54 4.16 -23.67
CA LEU A 251 -2.50 3.27 -22.51
C LEU A 251 -1.80 3.95 -21.33
N LEU A 252 -0.62 4.52 -21.55
CA LEU A 252 0.22 5.12 -20.51
C LEU A 252 -0.35 6.45 -19.99
N ASP A 253 -1.08 7.19 -20.81
CA ASP A 253 -1.84 8.37 -20.38
C ASP A 253 -2.96 7.99 -19.39
N ARG A 254 -3.66 6.88 -19.64
CA ARG A 254 -4.75 6.42 -18.78
C ARG A 254 -4.27 5.61 -17.58
N TRP A 255 -3.29 4.74 -17.79
CA TRP A 255 -2.70 3.84 -16.79
C TRP A 255 -1.18 4.08 -16.76
N PRO A 256 -0.74 5.06 -15.96
CA PRO A 256 0.68 5.41 -15.86
C PRO A 256 1.53 4.22 -15.44
N VAL A 257 2.80 4.23 -15.88
CA VAL A 257 3.79 3.24 -15.44
C VAL A 257 4.07 3.42 -13.95
N GLU A 258 3.80 2.39 -13.16
CA GLU A 258 4.14 2.35 -11.74
C GLU A 258 5.52 1.74 -11.52
N ARG A 259 5.93 0.81 -12.40
CA ARG A 259 7.21 0.11 -12.28
C ARG A 259 7.77 -0.32 -13.63
N ILE A 260 9.08 -0.16 -13.79
CA ILE A 260 9.85 -0.80 -14.86
C ILE A 260 10.62 -1.96 -14.20
N GLY A 261 10.39 -3.17 -14.69
CA GLY A 261 11.06 -4.38 -14.21
C GLY A 261 11.83 -5.07 -15.32
N GLU A 262 12.77 -5.93 -14.93
CA GLU A 262 13.43 -6.84 -15.84
C GLU A 262 12.80 -8.23 -15.78
N ARG A 263 12.76 -8.91 -16.92
CA ARG A 263 12.40 -10.31 -17.03
C ARG A 263 13.62 -11.15 -16.61
N GLU A 264 13.51 -11.88 -15.51
CA GLU A 264 14.50 -12.92 -15.18
C GLU A 264 14.61 -13.91 -16.34
N ALA A 265 15.84 -14.16 -16.79
CA ALA A 265 16.14 -15.24 -17.72
C ALA A 265 15.75 -16.57 -17.04
N ALA A 266 14.88 -17.33 -17.70
CA ALA A 266 14.53 -18.68 -17.27
C ALA A 266 15.70 -19.64 -17.47
#